data_AF-D1C3X3-F1
#
_entry.id   AF-D1C3X3-F1
#
_cell.length_a   1.000
_cell.length_b   1.000
_cell.length_c   1.000
_cell.angle_alpha   90.00
_cell.angle_beta   90.00
_cell.angle_gamma   90.00
#
_symmetry.space_group_name_H-M   'P 1'
#
loop_
_entity.id
_entity.type
_entity.pdbx_description
1 polymer ?
#
loop_
_entity_poly.entity_id
_entity_poly.type
_entity_poly.pdbx_seq_one_letter_code
_entity_poly.pdbx_strand_id
1 'polypeptide(L)'
;MVRSWVTSRAVVLVIAAVVLAACSGPNAGGNGDDGGVTPTPTSAPATATTASTEAATATTPTSAASGTATPGTATGGGEDYCADLSGGSTDADVRVPAGATCTLDNARVGPDVILARDATLHARGSSIGGNVLSEGAAAVNLLDGTTVGGNIHVERSGGVQVIDARVDGNIHLEHNTGMIVINNSVVDGSIEIEENTGGVEISGNTVGGKLECEENTPPPTGGGNTVNGEREGQCSGL
;
A
#
# COMPACT_ATOMS: atom_id res chain seq x y z
N MET A 1 -19.77 -41.51 -10.01
CA MET A 1 -18.55 -41.94 -9.30
C MET A 1 -18.20 -40.85 -8.31
N VAL A 2 -18.44 -41.12 -7.03
CA VAL A 2 -18.14 -40.23 -5.90
C VAL A 2 -16.68 -40.44 -5.50
N ARG A 3 -15.89 -39.37 -5.40
CA ARG A 3 -14.62 -39.39 -4.65
C ARG A 3 -14.48 -38.12 -3.81
N SER A 4 -14.91 -38.29 -2.56
CA SER A 4 -14.58 -37.51 -1.38
C SER A 4 -13.06 -37.46 -1.16
N TRP A 5 -12.54 -36.28 -0.81
CA TRP A 5 -11.31 -36.14 -0.03
C TRP A 5 -11.48 -35.00 0.98
N VAL A 6 -11.68 -35.41 2.22
CA VAL A 6 -11.58 -34.61 3.44
C VAL A 6 -10.15 -34.74 3.97
N THR A 7 -9.44 -33.64 4.18
CA THR A 7 -8.31 -33.50 5.12
C THR A 7 -8.21 -32.02 5.49
N SER A 8 -8.86 -31.54 6.55
CA SER A 8 -8.34 -31.48 7.94
C SER A 8 -6.87 -31.07 8.04
N ARG A 9 -6.64 -29.80 8.38
CA ARG A 9 -5.59 -29.37 9.30
C ARG A 9 -5.91 -27.99 9.89
N ALA A 10 -6.14 -28.00 11.20
CA ALA A 10 -6.47 -26.87 12.03
C ALA A 10 -5.34 -25.82 12.07
N VAL A 11 -5.70 -24.55 11.91
CA VAL A 11 -4.85 -23.43 12.30
C VAL A 11 -5.30 -22.99 13.69
N VAL A 12 -4.33 -22.96 14.61
CA VAL A 12 -4.49 -22.68 16.03
C VAL A 12 -4.75 -21.18 16.22
N LEU A 13 -5.92 -20.87 16.78
CA LEU A 13 -6.32 -19.55 17.23
C LEU A 13 -5.60 -19.25 18.56
N VAL A 14 -4.63 -18.34 18.56
CA VAL A 14 -4.02 -17.84 19.82
C VAL A 14 -4.83 -16.65 20.29
N ILE A 15 -5.81 -16.91 21.16
CA ILE A 15 -6.53 -15.87 21.92
C ILE A 15 -5.62 -15.43 23.07
N ALA A 16 -5.10 -14.21 23.01
CA ALA A 16 -4.50 -13.55 24.16
C ALA A 16 -5.62 -12.94 25.03
N ALA A 17 -6.03 -13.68 26.06
CA ALA A 17 -6.91 -13.16 27.10
C ALA A 17 -6.11 -12.27 28.06
N VAL A 18 -6.34 -10.95 28.02
CA VAL A 18 -5.87 -10.04 29.07
C VAL A 18 -6.86 -10.10 30.23
N VAL A 19 -6.42 -10.72 31.32
CA VAL A 19 -7.20 -10.85 32.57
C VAL A 19 -7.18 -9.53 33.34
N LEU A 20 -8.38 -9.03 33.59
CA LEU A 20 -8.71 -7.94 34.49
C LEU A 20 -8.36 -8.32 35.95
N ALA A 21 -7.38 -7.66 36.55
CA ALA A 21 -7.11 -7.78 37.99
C ALA A 21 -7.64 -6.54 38.71
N ALA A 22 -8.82 -6.68 39.31
CA ALA A 22 -9.32 -5.77 40.33
C ALA A 22 -8.58 -6.01 41.65
N CYS A 23 -8.10 -4.95 42.29
CA CYS A 23 -7.73 -4.94 43.70
C CYS A 23 -8.35 -3.71 44.37
N SER A 24 -9.16 -3.98 45.39
CA SER A 24 -9.93 -3.02 46.17
C SER A 24 -9.33 -2.81 47.57
N GLY A 25 -9.01 -1.55 47.88
CA GLY A 25 -9.02 -0.90 49.22
C GLY A 25 -7.78 -1.03 50.13
N PRO A 26 -7.66 -0.22 51.23
CA PRO A 26 -8.44 0.95 51.66
C PRO A 26 -7.60 2.20 52.04
N ASN A 27 -8.32 3.24 52.47
CA ASN A 27 -7.95 4.63 52.77
C ASN A 27 -7.25 4.88 54.13
N ALA A 28 -6.24 5.78 54.18
CA ALA A 28 -5.75 6.61 55.32
C ALA A 28 -4.53 7.42 54.78
N GLY A 29 -4.38 8.74 54.86
CA GLY A 29 -4.62 9.71 55.93
C GLY A 29 -3.25 10.29 56.36
N GLY A 30 -2.97 11.60 56.15
CA GLY A 30 -1.81 12.28 56.77
C GLY A 30 -1.19 13.47 56.00
N ASN A 31 -1.34 14.68 56.56
CA ASN A 31 -0.63 15.92 56.23
C ASN A 31 0.88 15.86 56.57
N GLY A 32 1.68 16.76 55.98
CA GLY A 32 2.85 17.36 56.66
C GLY A 32 4.10 17.58 55.80
N ASP A 33 4.62 18.79 55.91
CA ASP A 33 5.74 19.44 55.22
C ASP A 33 7.15 18.82 55.34
N ASP A 34 8.06 19.42 54.56
CA ASP A 34 9.51 19.59 54.73
C ASP A 34 10.49 18.60 54.07
N GLY A 35 11.44 19.20 53.32
CA GLY A 35 12.83 18.74 53.33
C GLY A 35 13.37 18.28 51.98
N GLY A 36 14.03 19.20 51.28
CA GLY A 36 14.81 18.88 50.09
C GLY A 36 16.01 17.97 50.37
N VAL A 37 16.34 17.16 49.37
CA VAL A 37 17.71 16.70 49.07
C VAL A 37 17.74 16.21 47.62
N THR A 38 18.48 16.92 46.77
CA THR A 38 19.22 16.36 45.63
C THR A 38 20.70 16.32 46.04
N PRO A 39 21.65 15.68 45.30
CA PRO A 39 21.55 14.72 44.20
C PRO A 39 22.43 13.45 44.43
N THR A 40 22.26 12.41 43.61
CA THR A 40 23.37 11.49 43.25
C THR A 40 23.13 10.86 41.88
N PRO A 41 23.95 11.15 40.85
CA PRO A 41 24.14 10.27 39.71
C PRO A 41 25.34 9.36 39.98
N THR A 42 25.09 8.07 40.23
CA THR A 42 26.16 7.06 40.26
C THR A 42 26.53 6.67 38.84
N SER A 43 27.78 6.92 38.50
CA SER A 43 28.47 6.57 37.26
C SER A 43 28.75 5.06 37.17
N ALA A 44 28.77 4.50 35.95
CA ALA A 44 29.80 3.59 35.40
C ALA A 44 29.35 3.05 34.01
N PRO A 45 30.23 2.44 33.19
CA PRO A 45 31.17 3.15 32.32
C PRO A 45 31.01 2.77 30.83
N ALA A 46 31.76 3.49 30.00
CA ALA A 46 31.94 3.27 28.58
C ALA A 46 32.47 1.87 28.23
N THR A 47 31.92 1.29 27.16
CA THR A 47 32.64 0.35 26.29
C THR A 47 32.66 0.93 24.88
N ALA A 48 33.78 1.56 24.54
CA ALA A 48 34.21 1.73 23.17
C ALA A 48 34.70 0.36 22.66
N THR A 49 34.27 -0.05 21.47
CA THR A 49 34.97 -1.09 20.69
C THR A 49 34.69 -0.87 19.20
N THR A 50 35.76 -0.39 18.55
CA THR A 50 36.20 -0.58 17.15
C THR A 50 35.25 -0.19 16.01
N ALA A 51 35.48 1.01 15.49
CA ALA A 51 35.28 1.33 14.09
C ALA A 51 36.28 0.54 13.23
N SER A 52 35.76 -0.28 12.32
CA SER A 52 36.56 -0.90 11.27
C SER A 52 36.65 0.06 10.08
N THR A 53 37.84 0.61 9.88
CA THR A 53 38.28 1.26 8.65
C THR A 53 38.55 0.18 7.62
N GLU A 54 37.68 0.01 6.62
CA GLU A 54 38.06 -0.68 5.39
C GLU A 54 38.31 0.35 4.28
N ALA A 55 39.52 0.25 3.76
CA ALA A 55 40.12 1.13 2.79
C ALA A 55 39.46 0.96 1.41
N ALA A 56 39.11 2.09 0.81
CA ALA A 56 38.73 2.19 -0.58
C ALA A 56 39.95 1.90 -1.48
N THR A 57 39.96 0.74 -2.12
CA THR A 57 40.76 0.50 -3.34
C THR A 57 39.89 0.79 -4.55
N ALA A 58 40.14 1.95 -5.16
CA ALA A 58 39.60 2.33 -6.46
C ALA A 58 40.36 1.58 -7.56
N THR A 59 39.71 0.60 -8.19
CA THR A 59 40.12 0.03 -9.48
C THR A 59 39.11 0.44 -10.54
N THR A 60 39.55 1.32 -11.43
CA THR A 60 38.86 1.71 -12.67
C THR A 60 38.86 0.55 -13.68
N PRO A 61 37.71 0.14 -14.23
CA PRO A 61 37.67 -0.50 -15.54
C PRO A 61 37.42 0.55 -16.63
N THR A 62 38.42 0.70 -17.50
CA THR A 62 38.32 1.38 -18.79
C THR A 62 37.75 0.41 -19.82
N SER A 63 36.90 0.97 -20.70
CA SER A 63 36.59 0.56 -22.08
C SER A 63 35.25 -0.13 -22.36
N ALA A 64 34.33 0.72 -22.85
CA ALA A 64 33.67 0.62 -24.15
C ALA A 64 33.07 -0.72 -24.59
N ALA A 65 31.73 -0.76 -24.61
CA ALA A 65 30.98 -1.43 -25.65
C ALA A 65 29.77 -0.57 -26.02
N SER A 66 29.88 0.19 -27.12
CA SER A 66 28.73 0.70 -27.84
C SER A 66 28.05 -0.48 -28.54
N GLY A 67 27.09 -1.09 -27.85
CA GLY A 67 26.16 -2.05 -28.46
C GLY A 67 24.93 -1.28 -28.94
N THR A 68 24.73 -1.24 -30.25
CA THR A 68 23.50 -0.75 -30.88
C THR A 68 22.35 -1.61 -30.39
N ALA A 69 21.50 -1.08 -29.51
CA ALA A 69 20.25 -1.74 -29.13
C ALA A 69 19.31 -1.70 -30.34
N THR A 70 19.27 -2.80 -31.09
CA THR A 70 18.17 -3.09 -32.01
C THR A 70 16.88 -3.16 -31.19
N PRO A 71 15.78 -2.50 -31.59
CA PRO A 71 14.46 -2.76 -31.00
C PRO A 71 14.12 -4.23 -31.26
N GLY A 72 14.32 -5.07 -30.24
CA GLY A 72 13.90 -6.46 -30.27
C GLY A 72 12.38 -6.48 -30.20
N THR A 73 11.74 -6.85 -31.31
CA THR A 73 10.34 -7.28 -31.30
C THR A 73 10.24 -8.51 -30.41
N ALA A 74 9.71 -8.33 -29.20
CA ALA A 74 9.33 -9.45 -28.35
C ALA A 74 8.12 -10.14 -28.99
N THR A 75 8.32 -11.34 -29.51
CA THR A 75 7.25 -12.22 -29.99
C THR A 75 7.24 -13.48 -29.13
N GLY A 76 6.31 -13.49 -28.17
CA GLY A 76 5.52 -14.63 -27.67
C GLY A 76 6.21 -15.84 -27.02
N GLY A 77 5.89 -16.08 -25.73
CA GLY A 77 5.83 -17.43 -25.17
C GLY A 77 6.14 -17.58 -23.68
N GLY A 78 5.20 -17.22 -22.80
CA GLY A 78 5.21 -17.65 -21.39
C GLY A 78 4.47 -16.66 -20.48
N GLU A 79 3.23 -16.98 -20.11
CA GLU A 79 2.44 -16.40 -19.00
C GLU A 79 2.71 -14.91 -18.74
N ASP A 80 1.91 -14.06 -19.38
CA ASP A 80 2.11 -12.62 -19.65
C ASP A 80 2.64 -11.79 -18.46
N TYR A 81 3.97 -11.78 -18.34
CA TYR A 81 4.71 -10.82 -17.54
C TYR A 81 4.55 -9.43 -18.15
N CYS A 82 4.41 -8.39 -17.32
CA CYS A 82 4.38 -7.03 -17.84
C CYS A 82 5.64 -6.72 -18.65
N ALA A 83 5.46 -6.56 -19.96
CA ALA A 83 6.33 -5.81 -20.83
C ALA A 83 5.76 -4.40 -20.87
N ASP A 84 6.54 -3.37 -20.50
CA ASP A 84 6.06 -1.98 -20.51
C ASP A 84 5.23 -1.70 -21.78
N LEU A 85 3.96 -1.35 -21.60
CA LEU A 85 3.02 -1.12 -22.69
C LEU A 85 2.91 0.39 -22.92
N SER A 86 3.51 0.89 -24.01
CA SER A 86 3.34 2.27 -24.46
C SER A 86 2.49 2.29 -25.72
N GLY A 87 1.23 2.70 -25.63
CA GLY A 87 0.26 2.65 -26.72
C GLY A 87 -0.21 1.24 -27.11
N GLY A 88 0.26 0.22 -26.39
CA GLY A 88 -0.04 -1.19 -26.67
C GLY A 88 -1.38 -1.65 -26.09
N SER A 89 -1.86 -2.79 -26.58
CA SER A 89 -3.04 -3.48 -26.03
C SER A 89 -2.75 -4.95 -25.76
N THR A 90 -3.28 -5.47 -24.67
CA THR A 90 -3.28 -6.91 -24.35
C THR A 90 -4.68 -7.35 -23.97
N ASP A 91 -5.07 -8.53 -24.47
CA ASP A 91 -6.33 -9.19 -24.12
C ASP A 91 -6.15 -10.20 -22.98
N ALA A 92 -4.92 -10.32 -22.45
CA ALA A 92 -4.56 -11.19 -21.34
C ALA A 92 -4.26 -10.40 -20.06
N ASP A 93 -4.30 -11.09 -18.92
CA ASP A 93 -3.94 -10.52 -17.62
C ASP A 93 -2.53 -9.97 -17.66
N VAL A 94 -2.32 -8.80 -17.08
CA VAL A 94 -0.97 -8.28 -16.86
C VAL A 94 -0.50 -8.70 -15.48
N ARG A 95 0.55 -9.52 -15.43
CA ARG A 95 1.18 -9.94 -14.17
C ARG A 95 2.51 -9.22 -13.99
N VAL A 96 2.63 -8.40 -12.96
CA VAL A 96 3.89 -7.73 -12.62
C VAL A 96 4.65 -8.59 -11.62
N PRO A 97 5.81 -9.16 -12.00
CA PRO A 97 6.56 -10.04 -11.10
C PRO A 97 7.18 -9.25 -9.95
N ALA A 98 7.60 -9.98 -8.91
CA ALA A 98 8.08 -9.37 -7.68
C ALA A 98 9.30 -8.46 -7.93
N GLY A 99 9.29 -7.27 -7.34
CA GLY A 99 10.35 -6.26 -7.50
C GLY A 99 10.44 -5.63 -8.89
N ALA A 100 9.58 -6.00 -9.84
CA ALA A 100 9.58 -5.43 -11.18
C ALA A 100 8.70 -4.19 -11.27
N THR A 101 9.01 -3.32 -12.23
CA THR A 101 8.20 -2.16 -12.56
C THR A 101 7.51 -2.40 -13.88
N CYS A 102 6.23 -2.06 -13.93
CA CYS A 102 5.37 -2.12 -15.09
C CYS A 102 4.86 -0.73 -15.42
N THR A 103 5.10 -0.28 -16.65
CA THR A 103 4.61 1.00 -17.15
C THR A 103 3.54 0.77 -18.19
N LEU A 104 2.34 1.27 -17.94
CA LEU A 104 1.23 1.34 -18.87
C LEU A 104 1.04 2.80 -19.25
N ASP A 105 1.37 3.17 -20.48
CA ASP A 105 1.26 4.55 -20.96
C ASP A 105 0.36 4.58 -22.19
N ASN A 106 -0.83 5.15 -22.04
CA ASN A 106 -1.88 5.11 -23.08
C ASN A 106 -2.14 3.67 -23.57
N ALA A 107 -2.08 2.69 -22.66
CA ALA A 107 -2.23 1.28 -22.97
C ALA A 107 -3.65 0.78 -22.70
N ARG A 108 -3.99 -0.38 -23.27
CA ARG A 108 -5.27 -1.07 -23.04
C ARG A 108 -5.02 -2.48 -22.50
N VAL A 109 -5.45 -2.74 -21.28
CA VAL A 109 -5.46 -4.08 -20.67
C VAL A 109 -6.90 -4.53 -20.63
N GLY A 110 -7.22 -5.62 -21.34
CA GLY A 110 -8.58 -6.15 -21.39
C GLY A 110 -9.08 -6.66 -20.03
N PRO A 111 -8.35 -7.58 -19.38
CA PRO A 111 -8.76 -8.18 -18.11
C PRO A 111 -8.05 -7.50 -16.92
N ASP A 112 -7.51 -8.29 -15.98
CA ASP A 112 -7.00 -7.80 -14.69
C ASP A 112 -5.50 -7.43 -14.75
N VAL A 113 -5.09 -6.54 -13.84
CA VAL A 113 -3.68 -6.25 -13.53
C VAL A 113 -3.37 -6.76 -12.14
N ILE A 114 -2.38 -7.64 -12.02
CA ILE A 114 -2.02 -8.30 -10.77
C ILE A 114 -0.55 -8.00 -10.45
N LEU A 115 -0.32 -7.38 -9.30
CA LEU A 115 1.01 -7.04 -8.81
C LEU A 115 1.47 -8.04 -7.75
N ALA A 116 2.68 -8.57 -7.93
CA ALA A 116 3.36 -9.33 -6.89
C ALA A 116 4.03 -8.41 -5.87
N ARG A 117 4.61 -9.03 -4.83
CA ARG A 117 5.33 -8.33 -3.77
C ARG A 117 6.45 -7.44 -4.31
N ASP A 118 6.60 -6.25 -3.75
CA ASP A 118 7.57 -5.22 -4.12
C ASP A 118 7.46 -4.77 -5.59
N ALA A 119 6.42 -5.18 -6.33
CA ALA A 119 6.20 -4.74 -7.70
C ALA A 119 5.69 -3.29 -7.75
N THR A 120 5.91 -2.63 -8.89
CA THR A 120 5.42 -1.26 -9.11
C THR A 120 4.60 -1.17 -10.38
N LEU A 121 3.41 -0.56 -10.32
CA LEU A 121 2.62 -0.21 -11.49
C LEU A 121 2.61 1.31 -11.68
N HIS A 122 2.90 1.75 -12.90
CA HIS A 122 2.70 3.12 -13.37
C HIS A 122 1.75 3.11 -14.56
N ALA A 123 0.47 3.39 -14.32
CA ALA A 123 -0.52 3.57 -15.37
C ALA A 123 -0.82 5.06 -15.57
N ARG A 124 -0.63 5.55 -16.80
CA ARG A 124 -0.93 6.92 -17.21
C ARG A 124 -1.81 6.88 -18.46
N GLY A 125 -2.94 7.57 -18.43
CA GLY A 125 -3.91 7.62 -19.53
C GLY A 125 -4.32 6.25 -20.09
N SER A 126 -4.26 5.20 -19.27
CA SER A 126 -4.45 3.81 -19.70
C SER A 126 -5.85 3.31 -19.36
N SER A 127 -6.29 2.26 -20.05
CA SER A 127 -7.59 1.62 -19.82
C SER A 127 -7.38 0.19 -19.34
N ILE A 128 -7.80 -0.11 -18.12
CA ILE A 128 -7.81 -1.44 -17.53
C ILE A 128 -9.26 -1.88 -17.46
N GLY A 129 -9.64 -2.92 -18.21
CA GLY A 129 -11.03 -3.37 -18.29
C GLY A 129 -11.47 -4.16 -17.05
N GLY A 130 -10.54 -4.82 -16.37
CA GLY A 130 -10.78 -5.56 -15.13
C GLY A 130 -10.38 -4.79 -13.87
N ASN A 131 -9.90 -5.55 -12.90
CA ASN A 131 -9.50 -5.09 -11.58
C ASN A 131 -7.99 -4.82 -11.51
N VAL A 132 -7.57 -4.02 -10.54
CA VAL A 132 -6.18 -3.87 -10.13
C VAL A 132 -6.02 -4.51 -8.77
N LEU A 133 -5.24 -5.59 -8.69
CA LEU A 133 -5.04 -6.36 -7.46
C LEU A 133 -3.58 -6.32 -7.03
N SER A 134 -3.35 -6.11 -5.75
CA SER A 134 -2.01 -6.13 -5.16
C SER A 134 -2.03 -6.67 -3.73
N GLU A 135 -1.04 -7.51 -3.44
CA GLU A 135 -0.66 -7.87 -2.08
C GLU A 135 0.84 -7.60 -1.91
N GLY A 136 1.17 -6.53 -1.20
CA GLY A 136 2.56 -6.18 -0.90
C GLY A 136 3.33 -5.49 -2.03
N ALA A 137 2.67 -4.80 -2.97
CA ALA A 137 3.36 -4.00 -3.98
C ALA A 137 4.19 -2.87 -3.35
N ALA A 138 5.25 -2.46 -4.04
CA ALA A 138 6.00 -1.27 -3.67
C ALA A 138 5.19 0.01 -3.92
N ALA A 139 4.54 0.12 -5.09
CA ALA A 139 3.66 1.23 -5.41
C ALA A 139 2.63 0.91 -6.51
N VAL A 140 1.44 1.49 -6.40
CA VAL A 140 0.39 1.44 -7.42
C VAL A 140 0.01 2.86 -7.81
N ASN A 141 0.37 3.28 -9.02
CA ASN A 141 0.12 4.64 -9.52
C ASN A 141 -0.83 4.59 -10.72
N LEU A 142 -2.05 5.10 -10.57
CA LEU A 142 -3.10 5.24 -11.59
C LEU A 142 -3.36 6.74 -11.80
N LEU A 143 -2.86 7.27 -12.92
CA LEU A 143 -2.71 8.71 -13.13
C LEU A 143 -3.28 9.15 -14.49
N ASP A 144 -3.43 10.46 -14.67
CA ASP A 144 -3.62 11.12 -15.98
C ASP A 144 -4.80 10.57 -16.81
N GLY A 145 -5.99 10.44 -16.23
CA GLY A 145 -7.16 9.95 -16.97
C GLY A 145 -7.23 8.43 -17.10
N THR A 146 -6.47 7.69 -16.30
CA THR A 146 -6.54 6.22 -16.30
C THR A 146 -7.93 5.74 -15.89
N THR A 147 -8.46 4.74 -16.61
CA THR A 147 -9.77 4.15 -16.33
C THR A 147 -9.63 2.70 -15.87
N VAL A 148 -10.33 2.33 -14.80
CA VAL A 148 -10.42 0.96 -14.27
C VAL A 148 -11.89 0.53 -14.33
N GLY A 149 -12.20 -0.48 -15.14
CA GLY A 149 -13.56 -1.00 -15.31
C GLY A 149 -14.05 -1.87 -14.16
N GLY A 150 -13.14 -2.36 -13.32
CA GLY A 150 -13.43 -3.14 -12.12
C GLY A 150 -13.09 -2.40 -10.83
N ASN A 151 -12.65 -3.16 -9.83
CA ASN A 151 -12.26 -2.66 -8.51
C ASN A 151 -10.75 -2.46 -8.42
N ILE A 152 -10.34 -1.60 -7.49
CA ILE A 152 -8.95 -1.48 -7.05
C ILE A 152 -8.87 -2.09 -5.65
N HIS A 153 -8.09 -3.16 -5.50
CA HIS A 153 -7.89 -3.85 -4.23
C HIS A 153 -6.40 -3.92 -3.92
N VAL A 154 -5.95 -3.17 -2.92
CA VAL A 154 -4.52 -3.08 -2.57
C VAL A 154 -4.31 -3.29 -1.08
N GLU A 155 -3.61 -4.37 -0.75
CA GLU A 155 -3.27 -4.72 0.62
C GLU A 155 -1.77 -4.63 0.88
N ARG A 156 -1.38 -4.26 2.11
CA ARG A 156 -0.01 -4.39 2.64
C ARG A 156 1.08 -3.75 1.77
N SER A 157 0.74 -2.73 0.99
CA SER A 157 1.61 -2.14 -0.03
C SER A 157 2.30 -0.86 0.45
N GLY A 158 3.30 -0.39 -0.29
CA GLY A 158 4.14 0.75 0.05
C GLY A 158 3.57 2.12 -0.32
N GLY A 159 2.66 2.22 -1.29
CA GLY A 159 2.02 3.49 -1.63
C GLY A 159 1.01 3.35 -2.77
N VAL A 160 -0.03 4.18 -2.75
CA VAL A 160 -1.10 4.13 -3.74
C VAL A 160 -1.47 5.53 -4.17
N GLN A 161 -1.49 5.78 -5.47
CA GLN A 161 -1.93 7.04 -6.04
C GLN A 161 -3.02 6.78 -7.08
N VAL A 162 -4.18 7.38 -6.88
CA VAL A 162 -5.31 7.39 -7.82
C VAL A 162 -5.65 8.86 -8.09
N ILE A 163 -5.12 9.39 -9.19
CA ILE A 163 -5.15 10.83 -9.47
C ILE A 163 -5.71 11.07 -10.87
N ASP A 164 -6.72 11.94 -10.96
CA ASP A 164 -7.42 12.25 -12.21
C ASP A 164 -7.90 10.98 -12.93
N ALA A 165 -8.37 9.98 -12.18
CA ALA A 165 -8.74 8.66 -12.68
C ALA A 165 -10.25 8.43 -12.66
N ARG A 166 -10.71 7.41 -13.39
CA ARG A 166 -12.08 6.90 -13.31
C ARG A 166 -12.09 5.43 -12.92
N VAL A 167 -12.86 5.08 -11.90
CA VAL A 167 -13.02 3.72 -11.40
C VAL A 167 -14.50 3.39 -11.42
N ASP A 168 -14.88 2.40 -12.23
CA ASP A 168 -16.29 2.01 -12.35
C ASP A 168 -16.74 1.11 -11.17
N GLY A 169 -15.78 0.48 -10.47
CA GLY A 169 -16.02 -0.30 -9.26
C GLY A 169 -15.69 0.44 -7.95
N ASN A 170 -15.29 -0.34 -6.94
CA ASN A 170 -14.89 0.16 -5.62
C ASN A 170 -13.36 0.32 -5.52
N ILE A 171 -12.93 1.13 -4.56
CA ILE A 171 -11.55 1.22 -4.11
C ILE A 171 -11.49 0.68 -2.68
N HIS A 172 -10.73 -0.39 -2.46
CA HIS A 172 -10.48 -0.97 -1.14
C HIS A 172 -8.97 -1.00 -0.87
N LEU A 173 -8.51 -0.23 0.11
CA LEU A 173 -7.09 -0.11 0.46
C LEU A 173 -6.87 -0.44 1.94
N GLU A 174 -6.13 -1.49 2.22
CA GLU A 174 -5.96 -2.03 3.58
C GLU A 174 -4.49 -2.22 3.97
N HIS A 175 -4.12 -1.93 5.21
CA HIS A 175 -2.81 -2.23 5.80
C HIS A 175 -1.61 -1.64 5.04
N ASN A 176 -1.79 -0.59 4.24
CA ASN A 176 -0.71 0.02 3.48
C ASN A 176 0.18 0.89 4.37
N THR A 177 1.48 0.86 4.09
CA THR A 177 2.50 1.44 4.97
C THR A 177 3.08 2.75 4.47
N GLY A 178 2.86 3.11 3.21
CA GLY A 178 3.17 4.47 2.73
C GLY A 178 1.95 5.17 2.16
N MET A 179 2.19 6.35 1.61
CA MET A 179 1.16 7.36 1.38
C MET A 179 0.09 6.86 0.40
N ILE A 180 -1.17 7.04 0.77
CA ILE A 180 -2.32 6.89 -0.10
C ILE A 180 -2.82 8.27 -0.52
N VAL A 181 -2.94 8.50 -1.83
CA VAL A 181 -3.50 9.73 -2.39
C VAL A 181 -4.59 9.36 -3.37
N ILE A 182 -5.83 9.80 -3.09
CA ILE A 182 -6.96 9.66 -4.02
C ILE A 182 -7.46 11.07 -4.31
N ASN A 183 -7.14 11.59 -5.49
CA ASN A 183 -7.42 12.99 -5.84
C ASN A 183 -8.13 13.13 -7.19
N ASN A 184 -9.07 14.07 -7.26
CA ASN A 184 -9.76 14.47 -8.49
C ASN A 184 -10.32 13.31 -9.33
N SER A 185 -10.70 12.22 -8.68
CA SER A 185 -11.10 10.99 -9.36
C SER A 185 -12.61 10.78 -9.25
N VAL A 186 -13.16 10.02 -10.19
CA VAL A 186 -14.56 9.59 -10.15
C VAL A 186 -14.60 8.10 -9.85
N VAL A 187 -15.24 7.74 -8.75
CA VAL A 187 -15.44 6.35 -8.31
C VAL A 187 -16.94 6.10 -8.31
N ASP A 188 -17.43 5.25 -9.20
CA ASP A 188 -18.86 4.95 -9.28
C ASP A 188 -19.31 4.08 -8.09
N GLY A 189 -18.40 3.26 -7.55
CA GLY A 189 -18.60 2.50 -6.32
C GLY A 189 -18.24 3.27 -5.05
N SER A 190 -17.85 2.52 -4.02
CA SER A 190 -17.45 3.02 -2.70
C SER A 190 -15.93 3.11 -2.57
N ILE A 191 -15.47 3.95 -1.64
CA ILE A 191 -14.07 4.02 -1.21
C ILE A 191 -14.01 3.55 0.24
N GLU A 192 -13.24 2.50 0.50
CA GLU A 192 -13.06 1.85 1.79
C GLU A 192 -11.55 1.79 2.11
N ILE A 193 -11.15 2.45 3.20
CA ILE A 193 -9.75 2.67 3.55
C ILE A 193 -9.53 2.23 5.00
N GLU A 194 -8.77 1.15 5.21
CA GLU A 194 -8.70 0.49 6.50
C GLU A 194 -7.26 0.24 6.97
N GLU A 195 -6.99 0.49 8.24
CA GLU A 195 -5.73 0.11 8.91
C GLU A 195 -4.43 0.59 8.22
N ASN A 196 -4.47 1.70 7.46
CA ASN A 196 -3.31 2.22 6.76
C ASN A 196 -2.46 3.11 7.69
N THR A 197 -1.13 2.98 7.60
CA THR A 197 -0.17 3.65 8.49
C THR A 197 0.70 4.72 7.81
N GLY A 198 0.66 4.79 6.48
CA GLY A 198 1.47 5.70 5.68
C GLY A 198 0.92 7.12 5.53
N GLY A 199 -0.28 7.38 6.06
CA GLY A 199 -1.06 8.60 5.81
C GLY A 199 -1.97 8.46 4.59
N VAL A 200 -3.12 9.15 4.65
CA VAL A 200 -4.15 9.10 3.63
C VAL A 200 -4.62 10.52 3.31
N GLU A 201 -4.65 10.87 2.02
CA GLU A 201 -5.24 12.10 1.50
C GLU A 201 -6.33 11.75 0.48
N ILE A 202 -7.54 12.28 0.70
CA ILE A 202 -8.70 12.07 -0.16
C ILE A 202 -9.30 13.45 -0.48
N SER A 203 -9.09 13.96 -1.69
CA SER A 203 -9.53 15.31 -2.06
C SER A 203 -10.16 15.41 -3.45
N GLY A 204 -11.22 16.21 -3.57
CA GLY A 204 -11.83 16.56 -4.87
C GLY A 204 -12.46 15.39 -5.62
N ASN A 205 -12.80 14.29 -4.95
CA ASN A 205 -13.35 13.11 -5.61
C ASN A 205 -14.88 13.17 -5.73
N THR A 206 -15.42 12.45 -6.71
CA THR A 206 -16.85 12.13 -6.79
C THR A 206 -17.04 10.64 -6.54
N VAL A 207 -17.77 10.29 -5.48
CA VAL A 207 -17.98 8.91 -5.03
C VAL A 207 -19.46 8.57 -5.13
N GLY A 208 -19.78 7.57 -5.95
CA GLY A 208 -21.16 7.12 -6.18
C GLY A 208 -21.72 6.32 -5.00
N GLY A 209 -20.86 5.60 -4.27
CA GLY A 209 -21.16 4.84 -3.07
C GLY A 209 -20.83 5.56 -1.77
N LYS A 210 -20.43 4.79 -0.76
CA LYS A 210 -20.00 5.29 0.56
C LYS A 210 -18.52 5.67 0.56
N LEU A 211 -18.15 6.54 1.49
CA LEU A 211 -16.76 6.84 1.82
C LEU A 211 -16.52 6.44 3.28
N GLU A 212 -15.81 5.33 3.47
CA GLU A 212 -15.59 4.72 4.78
C GLU A 212 -14.10 4.61 5.09
N CYS A 213 -13.74 5.02 6.30
CA CYS A 213 -12.36 4.97 6.74
C CYS A 213 -12.29 4.54 8.20
N GLU A 214 -11.62 3.43 8.45
CA GLU A 214 -11.47 2.85 9.78
C GLU A 214 -10.01 2.61 10.13
N GLU A 215 -9.65 2.88 11.38
CA GLU A 215 -8.35 2.52 11.97
C GLU A 215 -7.07 3.02 11.23
N ASN A 216 -7.18 4.02 10.35
CA ASN A 216 -6.01 4.61 9.69
C ASN A 216 -5.25 5.53 10.66
N THR A 217 -3.92 5.47 10.61
CA THR A 217 -3.03 6.23 11.48
C THR A 217 -1.90 6.87 10.67
N PRO A 218 -1.86 8.20 10.50
CA PRO A 218 -2.81 9.19 11.02
C PRO A 218 -4.20 9.08 10.36
N PRO A 219 -5.25 9.66 10.98
CA PRO A 219 -6.57 9.76 10.35
C PRO A 219 -6.49 10.42 8.96
N PRO A 220 -7.35 10.03 8.01
CA PRO A 220 -7.35 10.60 6.68
C PRO A 220 -7.57 12.11 6.67
N THR A 221 -6.94 12.78 5.72
CA THR A 221 -7.05 14.22 5.50
C THR A 221 -7.58 14.50 4.10
N GLY A 222 -7.93 15.76 3.83
CA GLY A 222 -8.38 16.20 2.51
C GLY A 222 -9.67 17.01 2.58
N GLY A 223 -10.38 17.09 1.46
CA GLY A 223 -11.69 17.73 1.39
C GLY A 223 -12.18 17.98 -0.04
N GLY A 224 -13.39 18.53 -0.14
CA GLY A 224 -14.03 18.81 -1.42
C GLY A 224 -14.55 17.54 -2.12
N ASN A 225 -14.79 16.47 -1.37
CA ASN A 225 -15.34 15.24 -1.91
C ASN A 225 -16.87 15.32 -2.01
N THR A 226 -17.41 14.90 -3.14
CA THR A 226 -18.85 14.73 -3.35
C THR A 226 -19.19 13.25 -3.24
N VAL A 227 -19.74 12.85 -2.09
CA VAL A 227 -20.15 11.47 -1.80
C VAL A 227 -21.67 11.38 -1.87
N ASN A 228 -22.18 10.51 -2.73
CA ASN A 228 -23.62 10.26 -2.91
C ASN A 228 -24.19 9.34 -1.82
N GLY A 229 -23.38 8.44 -1.27
CA GLY A 229 -23.70 7.62 -0.10
C GLY A 229 -23.33 8.28 1.22
N GLU A 230 -23.10 7.46 2.24
CA GLU A 230 -22.74 7.89 3.58
C GLU A 230 -21.22 8.11 3.72
N ARG A 231 -20.84 8.96 4.68
CA ARG A 231 -19.45 9.14 5.10
C ARG A 231 -19.30 8.57 6.50
N GLU A 232 -18.40 7.60 6.65
CA GLU A 232 -18.30 6.80 7.87
C GLU A 232 -16.91 6.87 8.49
N GLY A 233 -16.84 6.57 9.79
CA GLY A 233 -15.61 6.55 10.56
C GLY A 233 -14.82 7.87 10.50
N GLN A 234 -13.53 7.75 10.22
CA GLN A 234 -12.58 8.85 10.18
C GLN A 234 -12.81 9.79 8.98
N CYS A 235 -13.55 9.35 7.97
CA CYS A 235 -13.85 10.13 6.77
C CYS A 235 -15.19 10.86 6.83
N SER A 236 -15.88 10.83 7.98
CA SER A 236 -17.14 11.55 8.22
C SER A 236 -17.08 13.07 7.96
N GLY A 237 -15.87 13.67 7.97
CA GLY A 237 -15.65 15.10 7.73
C GLY A 237 -15.09 15.50 6.36
N LEU A 238 -14.93 14.57 5.39
CA LEU A 238 -14.22 14.80 4.11
C LEU A 238 -15.11 15.10 2.90
#